data_AF-A0A514WTS4-F1
#
_entry.id   AF-A0A514WTS4-F1
#
_cell.length_a   1.000
_cell.length_b   1.000
_cell.length_c   1.000
_cell.angle_alpha   90.00
_cell.angle_beta   90.00
_cell.angle_gamma   90.00
#
_symmetry.space_group_name_H-M   'P 1'
#
loop_
_entity.id
_entity.type
_entity.pdbx_description
1 polymer ?
#
loop_
_entity_poly.entity_id
_entity_poly.type
_entity_poly.pdbx_seq_one_letter_code
_entity_poly.pdbx_strand_id
1 'polypeptide(L)' 'MKQEMLNMVLQAELKSFGLNPSEWDIEKIHAADYMIKHKTDKDFTFWGKLQFSKTKRPTWKILQLASI' A
#
# COMPACT_ATOMS: atom_id res chain seq x y z
N MET A 1 11.47 -11.06 5.89
CA MET A 1 10.82 -11.00 4.55
C MET A 1 11.58 -9.98 3.72
N LYS A 2 12.01 -10.31 2.49
CA LYS A 2 12.63 -9.31 1.61
C LYS A 2 11.58 -8.25 1.23
N GLN A 3 11.97 -6.98 1.13
CA GLN A 3 11.06 -5.85 0.89
C GLN A 3 10.18 -6.04 -0.36
N GLU A 4 10.71 -6.66 -1.41
CA GLU A 4 9.98 -6.95 -2.66
C GLU A 4 8.78 -7.89 -2.42
N MET A 5 8.98 -8.96 -1.64
CA MET A 5 7.91 -9.90 -1.29
C MET A 5 6.83 -9.23 -0.44
N LEU A 6 7.22 -8.31 0.44
CA LEU A 6 6.27 -7.52 1.23
C LEU A 6 5.43 -6.62 0.32
N ASN A 7 6.07 -5.90 -0.62
CA ASN A 7 5.35 -5.04 -1.56
C ASN A 7 4.34 -5.84 -2.40
N MET A 8 4.68 -7.05 -2.85
CA MET A 8 3.73 -7.90 -3.58
C MET A 8 2.51 -8.28 -2.73
N VAL A 9 2.71 -8.62 -1.46
CA VAL A 9 1.60 -8.94 -0.53
C VAL A 9 0.70 -7.73 -0.32
N LEU A 10 1.30 -6.56 -0.07
CA LEU A 10 0.58 -5.32 0.17
C LEU A 10 -0.16 -4.82 -1.08
N GLN A 11 0.44 -5.01 -2.25
CA GLN A 11 -0.19 -4.67 -3.53
C GLN A 11 -1.45 -5.49 -3.74
N ALA A 12 -1.39 -6.81 -3.52
CA ALA A 12 -2.56 -7.67 -3.64
C ALA A 12 -3.69 -7.30 -2.67
N GLU A 13 -3.33 -6.79 -1.49
CA GLU A 13 -4.28 -6.41 -0.45
C GLU A 13 -5.08 -5.14 -0.78
N LEU A 14 -4.62 -4.31 -1.71
CA LEU A 14 -5.36 -3.12 -2.17
C LEU A 14 -6.76 -3.48 -2.69
N LYS A 15 -6.98 -4.72 -3.16
CA LYS A 15 -8.31 -5.24 -3.53
C LYS A 15 -9.32 -5.15 -2.39
N SER A 16 -8.90 -5.27 -1.13
CA SER A 16 -9.79 -5.16 0.03
C SER A 16 -10.35 -3.75 0.22
N PHE A 17 -9.72 -2.75 -0.39
CA PHE A 17 -10.17 -1.36 -0.44
C PHE A 17 -10.87 -1.01 -1.76
N GLY A 18 -11.16 -2.00 -2.62
CA GLY A 18 -11.78 -1.78 -3.93
C GLY A 18 -10.84 -1.24 -5.00
N LEU A 19 -9.53 -1.20 -4.74
CA LEU A 19 -8.52 -0.72 -5.67
C LEU A 19 -7.98 -1.87 -6.53
N ASN A 20 -7.71 -1.62 -7.81
CA ASN A 20 -7.09 -2.59 -8.70
C ASN A 20 -5.55 -2.61 -8.51
N PRO A 21 -4.94 -3.68 -7.96
CA PRO A 21 -3.51 -3.70 -7.61
C PRO A 21 -2.54 -3.38 -8.74
N SER A 22 -2.92 -3.68 -10.00
CA SER A 22 -2.04 -3.46 -11.14
C SER A 22 -1.82 -1.99 -11.46
N GLU A 23 -2.67 -1.09 -10.95
CA GLU A 23 -2.66 0.35 -11.21
C GLU A 23 -1.81 1.16 -10.23
N TRP A 24 -1.28 0.51 -9.18
CA TRP A 24 -0.61 1.22 -8.09
C TRP A 24 0.83 0.77 -7.91
N ASP A 25 1.69 1.73 -7.60
CA ASP A 25 3.05 1.50 -7.10
C ASP A 25 3.10 1.80 -5.60
N ILE A 26 3.82 0.97 -4.85
CA ILE A 26 3.96 1.07 -3.40
C ILE A 26 5.39 1.47 -3.05
N GLU A 27 5.53 2.63 -2.42
CA GLU A 27 6.80 3.16 -1.96
C GLU A 27 6.83 3.23 -0.43
N LYS A 28 7.86 2.68 0.18
CA LYS A 28 8.02 2.75 1.64
C LYS A 28 8.57 4.12 2.01
N ILE A 29 7.86 4.85 2.87
CA ILE A 29 8.33 6.14 3.39
C ILE A 29 9.13 5.91 4.66
N HIS A 30 8.49 5.35 5.69
CA HIS A 30 9.12 5.14 6.99
C HIS A 30 8.38 4.06 7.78
N ALA A 31 9.11 3.12 8.39
CA ALA A 31 8.55 2.07 9.26
C ALA A 31 7.31 1.36 8.68
N ALA A 32 6.11 1.72 9.15
CA ALA A 32 4.81 1.18 8.75
C ALA A 32 4.04 2.08 7.77
N ASP A 33 4.60 3.22 7.37
CA ASP A 33 3.98 4.23 6.52
C ASP A 33 4.51 4.13 5.09
N TYR A 34 3.59 4.14 4.13
CA TYR A 34 3.83 3.93 2.71
C TYR A 34 3.07 4.96 1.87
N MET A 35 3.63 5.30 0.72
CA MET A 35 2.94 6.03 -0.34
C MET A 35 2.46 5.03 -1.40
N ILE A 36 1.22 5.19 -1.84
CA ILE A 36 0.62 4.38 -2.89
C ILE A 36 0.28 5.34 -4.02
N LYS A 37 1.00 5.22 -5.13
CA LYS A 37 0.91 6.15 -6.26
C LYS A 37 0.20 5.48 -7.42
N HIS A 38 -0.74 6.17 -8.05
CA HIS A 38 -1.33 5.66 -9.27
C HIS A 38 -0.29 5.72 -10.41
N LYS A 39 -0.23 4.65 -11.22
CA LYS A 39 0.81 4.51 -12.26
C LYS A 39 0.66 5.51 -13.40
N THR A 40 -0.57 5.86 -13.74
CA THR A 40 -0.87 6.75 -14.88
C THR A 40 -1.28 8.15 -14.44
N ASP A 41 -1.89 8.27 -13.26
CA ASP A 41 -2.38 9.53 -12.72
C ASP A 41 -1.44 9.98 -11.61
N LYS A 42 -0.56 10.93 -11.92
CA LYS A 42 0.53 11.31 -11.02
C LYS A 42 0.06 12.10 -9.80
N ASP A 43 -1.11 12.71 -9.90
CA ASP A 43 -1.68 13.54 -8.84
C ASP A 43 -2.50 12.69 -7.87
N PHE A 44 -2.93 11.48 -8.30
CA PHE A 44 -3.70 10.57 -7.48
C PHE A 44 -2.83 9.67 -6.59
N THR A 45 -2.80 9.98 -5.30
CA THR A 45 -1.98 9.25 -4.33
C THR A 45 -2.72 8.98 -3.02
N PHE A 46 -2.38 7.85 -2.40
CA PHE A 46 -2.80 7.51 -1.05
C PHE A 46 -1.61 7.41 -0.11
N TRP A 47 -1.82 7.84 1.13
CA TRP A 47 -0.97 7.47 2.24
C TRP A 47 -1.53 6.21 2.91
N GLY A 48 -0.71 5.16 3.00
CA GLY A 48 -1.07 3.87 3.56
C GLY A 48 -0.32 3.60 4.87
N LYS A 49 -1.03 3.11 5.88
CA LYS A 49 -0.43 2.65 7.14
C LYS A 49 -0.61 1.17 7.34
N LEU A 50 0.47 0.46 7.61
CA LEU A 50 0.46 -0.96 7.90
C LEU A 50 0.11 -1.26 9.36
N GLN A 51 -0.52 -2.40 9.55
CA GLN A 51 -0.63 -3.09 10.83
C GLN A 51 0.09 -4.42 10.74
N PHE A 52 1.08 -4.59 11.62
CA PHE A 52 1.72 -5.88 11.86
C PHE A 52 1.01 -6.56 13.03
N SER A 53 0.49 -7.76 12.79
CA SER A 53 0.04 -8.66 13.86
C SER A 53 1.07 -9.76 14.06
N LYS A 54 1.29 -10.19 15.31
CA LYS A 54 2.28 -11.23 15.66
C LYS A 54 2.03 -12.56 14.94
N THR A 55 0.80 -12.80 14.48
CA THR A 55 0.37 -14.08 13.91
C THR A 55 -0.20 -13.98 12.50
N LYS A 56 -0.37 -12.77 11.95
CA LYS A 56 -0.97 -12.56 10.61
C LYS A 56 0.01 -11.90 9.65
N ARG A 57 -0.25 -12.10 8.36
CA ARG A 57 0.44 -11.39 7.29
C ARG A 57 0.24 -9.87 7.48
N PRO A 58 1.21 -9.04 7.09
CA PRO A 58 1.06 -7.58 7.12
C PRO A 58 -0.16 -7.16 6.32
N THR A 59 -0.95 -6.25 6.88
CA THR A 59 -2.15 -5.71 6.24
C THR A 59 -2.18 -4.19 6.33
N TRP A 60 -2.81 -3.52 5.37
CA TRP A 60 -3.21 -2.13 5.42
C TRP A 60 -4.22 -1.95 6.55
N LYS A 61 -3.85 -1.11 7.51
CA LYS A 61 -4.77 -0.64 8.53
C LYS A 61 -5.73 0.41 7.96
N ILE A 62 -5.17 1.31 7.15
CA ILE A 62 -5.88 2.44 6.56
C ILE A 62 -5.16 2.90 5.31
N LEU A 63 -5.94 3.31 4.30
CA LEU A 63 -5.51 4.10 3.16
C LEU A 63 -6.22 5.45 3.24
N GLN A 64 -5.48 6.54 3.21
CA GLN A 64 -6.01 7.89 3.24
C GLN A 64 -5.66 8.62 1.95
N LEU A 65 -6.65 9.27 1.34
CA LEU A 65 -6.41 10.11 0.16
C LEU A 65 -5.46 11.23 0.54
N ALA A 66 -4.33 11.32 -0.17
CA ALA A 66 -3.30 12.32 0.10
C ALA A 66 -3.35 13.47 -0.91
N SER A 67 -3.61 13.16 -2.19
CA SER A 67 -3.66 14.15 -3.27
C SER A 67 -4.60 13.68 -4.39
N ILE A 68 -5.21 14.66 -5.06
CA ILE A 68 -5.97 14.60 -6.32
C ILE A 68 -5.86 15.95 -7.03
#